data_AF-A0A936SS86-F1
#
_entry.id   AF-A0A936SS86-F1
#
_cell.length_a   1.000
_cell.length_b   1.000
_cell.length_c   1.000
_cell.angle_alpha   90.00
_cell.angle_beta   90.00
_cell.angle_gamma   90.00
#
_symmetry.space_group_name_H-M   'P 1'
#
loop_
_entity.id
_entity.type
_entity.pdbx_description
1 polymer ?
#
loop_
_entity_poly.entity_id
_entity_poly.type
_entity_poly.pdbx_seq_one_letter_code
_entity_poly.pdbx_strand_id
1 'polypeptide(L)'
;MKWRTSLLSLLLLTVGLSSFGGIISAQSSLEYSAISPPTHQNHGSHRELNGDTWEGSTQGVAYSEFNHRFAGLFVLLFGLAELGHALQYQVPVWTRMVLPVALGVLGGYLLIWSDHEAWPIGSLTFAQTFSGQDPEILQHKFYGVFSSAAAVTEALRRISWARHPGWAVPMLILGFFGAILLFVHSHGNHPANHIIELHHAFLGTIGIGAAVSSAMMAWASSASGKTTKHWEMAWAICVVVIGLQLLVYFE
;
A
#
# COMPACT_ATOMS: atom_id res chain seq x y z
N MET A 1 19.40 17.67 22.34
CA MET A 1 18.16 17.41 23.12
C MET A 1 16.85 17.91 22.46
N LYS A 2 16.89 18.67 21.35
CA LYS A 2 15.68 19.22 20.68
C LYS A 2 14.96 18.28 19.68
N TRP A 3 15.56 17.13 19.35
CA TRP A 3 15.03 16.22 18.31
C TRP A 3 14.05 15.17 18.86
N ARG A 4 14.11 14.88 20.17
CA ARG A 4 13.20 13.93 20.82
C ARG A 4 11.78 14.48 20.94
N THR A 5 11.64 15.79 21.13
CA THR A 5 10.33 16.47 21.20
C THR A 5 9.63 16.48 19.84
N SER A 6 10.35 16.64 18.73
CA SER A 6 9.75 16.61 17.39
C SER A 6 9.26 15.22 16.97
N LEU A 7 9.94 14.15 17.37
CA LEU A 7 9.50 12.77 17.13
C LEU A 7 8.26 12.41 17.97
N LEU A 8 8.20 12.86 19.23
CA LEU A 8 7.04 12.69 20.10
C LEU A 8 5.81 13.49 19.62
N SER A 9 6.01 14.71 19.11
CA SER A 9 4.93 15.51 18.54
C SER A 9 4.34 14.91 17.25
N LEU A 10 5.17 14.25 16.42
CA LEU A 10 4.69 13.59 15.21
C LEU A 10 3.92 12.30 15.54
N LEU A 11 4.38 11.54 16.54
CA LEU A 11 3.73 10.31 17.01
C LEU A 11 2.39 10.59 17.73
N LEU A 12 2.29 11.72 18.43
CA LEU A 12 1.03 12.17 19.04
C LEU A 12 0.04 12.71 18.00
N LEU A 13 0.53 13.31 16.91
CA LEU A 13 -0.34 13.77 15.81
C LEU A 13 -0.96 12.57 15.05
N THR A 14 -0.21 11.47 14.87
CA THR A 14 -0.72 10.24 14.23
C THR A 14 -1.76 9.51 15.09
N VAL A 15 -1.67 9.55 16.41
CA VAL A 15 -2.68 8.98 17.33
C VAL A 15 -3.92 9.88 17.45
N GLY A 16 -3.77 11.20 17.23
CA GLY A 16 -4.88 12.15 17.23
C GLY A 16 -5.82 12.02 16.04
N LEU A 17 -5.29 11.74 14.84
CA LEU A 17 -6.12 11.62 13.63
C LEU A 17 -6.93 10.31 13.57
N SER A 18 -6.45 9.21 14.17
CA SER A 18 -7.21 7.96 14.25
C SER A 18 -8.45 8.06 15.16
N SER A 19 -8.54 9.09 16.01
CA SER A 19 -9.67 9.26 16.95
C SER A 19 -10.82 10.11 16.38
N PHE A 20 -10.65 10.73 15.20
CA PHE A 20 -11.65 11.65 14.63
C PHE A 20 -12.56 11.03 13.56
N GLY A 21 -12.32 9.79 13.12
CA GLY A 21 -13.16 9.10 12.13
C GLY A 21 -14.42 8.43 12.68
N GLY A 22 -14.65 8.45 13.99
CA GLY A 22 -15.65 7.61 14.68
C GLY A 22 -17.04 8.21 14.89
N ILE A 23 -17.47 9.24 14.15
CA ILE A 23 -18.82 9.80 14.32
C ILE A 23 -19.48 10.05 12.96
N ILE A 24 -19.95 8.98 12.31
CA ILE A 24 -21.02 9.07 11.31
C ILE A 24 -22.03 7.94 11.57
N SER A 25 -23.15 8.35 12.18
CA SER A 25 -24.52 7.80 12.15
C SER A 25 -24.72 6.27 12.18
N ALA A 26 -24.99 5.74 13.37
CA ALA A 26 -25.75 4.50 13.51
C ALA A 26 -27.25 4.81 13.34
N GLN A 27 -27.84 4.37 12.23
CA GLN A 27 -29.30 4.37 12.05
C GLN A 27 -29.79 2.92 12.17
N SER A 28 -30.46 2.63 13.28
CA SER A 28 -31.12 1.36 13.55
C SER A 28 -32.43 1.27 12.77
N SER A 29 -32.60 0.24 11.96
CA SER A 29 -33.91 -0.18 11.45
C SER A 29 -34.29 -1.52 12.10
N LEU A 30 -35.01 -1.41 13.20
CA LEU A 30 -35.91 -2.47 13.67
C LEU A 30 -37.18 -2.37 12.84
N GLU A 31 -37.44 -3.32 11.94
CA GLU A 31 -38.80 -3.49 11.38
C GLU A 31 -39.12 -4.97 11.08
N TYR A 32 -39.81 -5.55 12.08
CA TYR A 32 -40.95 -6.47 12.03
C TYR A 32 -41.05 -7.53 10.91
N SER A 33 -41.02 -8.80 11.35
CA SER A 33 -41.45 -9.97 10.58
C SER A 33 -42.95 -9.92 10.25
N ALA A 34 -43.32 -10.12 8.99
CA ALA A 34 -44.66 -10.53 8.59
C ALA A 34 -44.59 -11.62 7.52
N ILE A 35 -45.14 -12.79 7.86
CA ILE A 35 -45.30 -13.99 7.02
C ILE A 35 -46.56 -13.83 6.14
N SER A 36 -46.52 -14.24 4.86
CA SER A 36 -47.65 -14.72 4.01
C SER A 36 -47.15 -15.19 2.61
N PRO A 37 -47.92 -15.95 1.80
CA PRO A 37 -47.91 -17.43 1.64
C PRO A 37 -47.38 -17.90 0.25
N PRO A 38 -47.32 -19.21 -0.06
CA PRO A 38 -46.63 -19.71 -1.25
C PRO A 38 -47.55 -19.76 -2.47
N THR A 39 -47.17 -19.11 -3.58
CA THR A 39 -47.77 -19.47 -4.88
C THR A 39 -46.86 -19.21 -6.08
N HIS A 40 -46.78 -20.27 -6.90
CA HIS A 40 -46.36 -20.35 -8.30
C HIS A 40 -44.89 -20.18 -8.69
N GLN A 41 -44.27 -21.35 -8.96
CA GLN A 41 -43.13 -21.53 -9.84
C GLN A 41 -43.43 -20.91 -11.22
N ASN A 42 -42.65 -19.89 -11.58
CA ASN A 42 -42.39 -19.52 -12.96
C ASN A 42 -40.89 -19.66 -13.19
N HIS A 43 -40.51 -20.65 -13.99
CA HIS A 43 -39.17 -20.77 -14.54
C HIS A 43 -38.98 -19.69 -15.62
N GLY A 44 -38.49 -18.52 -15.20
CA GLY A 44 -38.15 -17.41 -16.06
C GLY A 44 -37.00 -16.61 -15.44
N SER A 45 -35.85 -16.65 -16.11
CA SER A 45 -34.71 -15.73 -16.04
C SER A 45 -34.75 -14.61 -14.98
N HIS A 46 -34.23 -14.88 -13.78
CA HIS A 46 -33.79 -13.85 -12.84
C HIS A 46 -32.36 -14.16 -12.37
N ARG A 47 -31.38 -13.85 -13.23
CA ARG A 47 -29.94 -13.83 -12.90
C ARG A 47 -29.49 -12.45 -12.38
N GLU A 48 -30.43 -11.57 -12.01
CA GLU A 48 -30.15 -10.16 -11.72
C GLU A 48 -30.64 -9.69 -10.33
N LEU A 49 -30.77 -10.57 -9.34
CA LEU A 49 -31.32 -10.17 -8.02
C LEU A 49 -30.54 -10.67 -6.79
N ASN A 50 -29.25 -10.98 -6.93
CA ASN A 50 -28.29 -10.98 -5.82
C ASN A 50 -26.97 -10.43 -6.35
N GLY A 51 -26.75 -9.13 -6.16
CA GLY A 51 -25.51 -8.45 -6.52
C GLY A 51 -24.40 -8.84 -5.56
N ASP A 52 -23.77 -9.99 -5.79
CA ASP A 52 -22.46 -10.26 -5.21
C ASP A 52 -21.48 -9.32 -5.93
N THR A 53 -21.23 -8.15 -5.36
CA THR A 53 -20.18 -7.23 -5.82
C THR A 53 -18.86 -8.00 -5.90
N TRP A 54 -18.17 -7.94 -7.04
CA TRP A 54 -16.95 -8.73 -7.31
C TRP A 54 -15.99 -8.76 -6.12
N GLU A 55 -15.75 -7.61 -5.48
CA GLU A 55 -14.83 -7.48 -4.35
C GLU A 55 -15.13 -8.46 -3.21
N GLY A 56 -16.40 -8.63 -2.84
CA GLY A 56 -16.82 -9.56 -1.77
C GLY A 56 -17.01 -11.00 -2.23
N SER A 57 -16.84 -11.29 -3.53
CA SER A 57 -16.97 -12.64 -4.06
C SER A 57 -15.73 -13.47 -3.75
N THR A 58 -15.87 -14.80 -3.71
CA THR A 58 -14.73 -15.72 -3.51
C THR A 58 -13.59 -15.51 -4.51
N GLN A 59 -13.91 -15.06 -5.73
CA GLN A 59 -12.94 -14.81 -6.80
C GLN A 59 -12.25 -13.46 -6.60
N GLY A 60 -13.00 -12.43 -6.21
CA GLY A 60 -12.44 -11.11 -5.87
C GLY A 60 -11.50 -11.17 -4.69
N VAL A 61 -11.90 -11.84 -3.59
CA VAL A 61 -11.04 -12.08 -2.43
C VAL A 61 -9.75 -12.79 -2.82
N ALA A 62 -9.85 -13.90 -3.58
CA ALA A 62 -8.67 -14.64 -4.02
C ALA A 62 -7.74 -13.79 -4.90
N TYR A 63 -8.32 -12.90 -5.71
CA TYR A 63 -7.57 -11.97 -6.56
C TYR A 63 -6.87 -10.89 -5.74
N SER A 64 -7.57 -10.25 -4.81
CA SER A 64 -6.99 -9.24 -3.91
C SER A 64 -5.89 -9.85 -3.02
N GLU A 65 -6.13 -11.01 -2.40
CA GLU A 65 -5.11 -11.71 -1.61
C GLU A 65 -3.87 -12.03 -2.45
N PHE A 66 -4.06 -12.50 -3.69
CA PHE A 66 -2.96 -12.75 -4.60
C PHE A 66 -2.16 -11.47 -4.88
N ASN A 67 -2.84 -10.36 -5.19
CA ASN A 67 -2.20 -9.07 -5.45
C ASN A 67 -1.37 -8.59 -4.25
N HIS A 68 -1.92 -8.69 -3.03
CA HIS A 68 -1.20 -8.33 -1.81
C HIS A 68 0.01 -9.22 -1.56
N ARG A 69 -0.14 -10.54 -1.69
CA ARG A 69 0.98 -11.48 -1.51
C ARG A 69 2.05 -11.32 -2.58
N PHE A 70 1.66 -11.05 -3.82
CA PHE A 70 2.56 -10.71 -4.91
C PHE A 70 3.36 -9.44 -4.57
N ALA A 71 2.69 -8.39 -4.11
CA ALA A 71 3.35 -7.17 -3.64
C ALA A 71 4.32 -7.47 -2.48
N GLY A 72 3.86 -8.25 -1.50
CA GLY A 72 4.63 -8.66 -0.34
C GLY A 72 5.91 -9.40 -0.69
N LEU A 73 5.88 -10.29 -1.69
CA LEU A 73 7.07 -10.98 -2.17
C LEU A 73 8.14 -10.00 -2.65
N PHE A 74 7.79 -9.07 -3.54
CA PHE A 74 8.75 -8.10 -4.07
C PHE A 74 9.24 -7.12 -3.00
N VAL A 75 8.35 -6.66 -2.12
CA VAL A 75 8.70 -5.80 -0.98
C VAL A 75 9.68 -6.50 -0.05
N LEU A 76 9.42 -7.77 0.27
CA LEU A 76 10.33 -8.57 1.09
C LEU A 76 11.68 -8.77 0.41
N LEU A 77 11.70 -9.08 -0.89
CA LEU A 77 12.94 -9.29 -1.64
C LEU A 77 13.86 -8.06 -1.59
N PHE A 78 13.33 -6.86 -1.84
CA PHE A 78 14.16 -5.66 -1.72
C PHE A 78 14.45 -5.31 -0.27
N GLY A 79 13.52 -5.52 0.67
CA GLY A 79 13.78 -5.33 2.09
C GLY A 79 14.94 -6.16 2.62
N LEU A 80 15.03 -7.42 2.21
CA LEU A 80 16.14 -8.31 2.57
C LEU A 80 17.45 -7.87 1.91
N ALA A 81 17.43 -7.35 0.68
CA ALA A 81 18.61 -6.77 0.04
C ALA A 81 19.12 -5.53 0.81
N GLU A 82 18.22 -4.64 1.21
CA GLU A 82 18.53 -3.45 2.01
C GLU A 82 19.02 -3.82 3.43
N LEU A 83 18.43 -4.86 4.03
CA LEU A 83 18.88 -5.39 5.33
C LEU A 83 20.28 -5.99 5.24
N GLY A 84 20.56 -6.78 4.20
CA GLY A 84 21.90 -7.32 3.95
C GLY A 84 22.94 -6.20 3.78
N HIS A 85 22.57 -5.11 3.10
CA HIS A 85 23.42 -3.92 2.98
C HIS A 85 23.66 -3.24 4.34
N ALA A 86 22.61 -2.99 5.12
CA ALA A 86 22.72 -2.36 6.44
C ALA A 86 23.53 -3.21 7.45
N LEU A 87 23.46 -4.54 7.32
CA LEU A 87 24.23 -5.51 8.09
C LEU A 87 25.68 -5.70 7.58
N GLN A 88 26.05 -5.05 6.47
CA GLN A 88 27.37 -5.13 5.85
C GLN A 88 27.74 -6.55 5.38
N TYR A 89 26.74 -7.34 4.97
CA TYR A 89 26.99 -8.63 4.32
C TYR A 89 27.63 -8.45 2.94
N GLN A 90 28.52 -9.37 2.59
CA GLN A 90 29.14 -9.39 1.26
C GLN A 90 28.13 -9.90 0.23
N VAL A 91 27.29 -8.99 -0.26
CA VAL A 91 26.33 -9.25 -1.32
C VAL A 91 26.87 -8.79 -2.68
N PRO A 92 26.52 -9.47 -3.79
CA PRO A 92 26.93 -9.05 -5.12
C PRO A 92 26.48 -7.62 -5.45
N VAL A 93 27.27 -6.86 -6.20
CA VAL A 93 26.98 -5.45 -6.55
C VAL A 93 25.62 -5.27 -7.24
N TRP A 94 25.11 -6.28 -7.95
CA TRP A 94 23.81 -6.20 -8.61
C TRP A 94 22.63 -6.07 -7.63
N THR A 95 22.78 -6.47 -6.35
CA THR A 95 21.71 -6.36 -5.36
C THR A 95 21.30 -4.92 -5.10
N ARG A 96 22.18 -3.94 -5.40
CA ARG A 96 21.82 -2.52 -5.40
C ARG A 96 20.62 -2.24 -6.32
N MET A 97 20.43 -2.97 -7.41
CA MET A 97 19.31 -2.72 -8.32
C MET A 97 18.02 -3.43 -7.92
N VAL A 98 18.01 -4.23 -6.85
CA VAL A 98 16.80 -4.98 -6.44
C VAL A 98 15.68 -4.03 -6.05
N LEU A 99 15.94 -2.99 -5.25
CA LEU A 99 14.93 -1.99 -4.87
C LEU A 99 14.27 -1.31 -6.08
N PRO A 100 15.01 -0.61 -6.97
CA PRO A 100 14.38 0.06 -8.09
C PRO A 100 13.71 -0.91 -9.07
N VAL A 101 14.27 -2.12 -9.28
CA VAL A 101 13.63 -3.12 -10.14
C VAL A 101 12.31 -3.62 -9.54
N ALA A 102 12.30 -3.96 -8.25
CA ALA A 102 11.09 -4.43 -7.57
C ALA A 102 10.01 -3.36 -7.56
N LEU A 103 10.34 -2.11 -7.26
CA LEU A 103 9.40 -0.98 -7.35
C LEU A 103 8.87 -0.77 -8.77
N GLY A 104 9.72 -0.95 -9.79
CA GLY A 104 9.30 -0.84 -11.19
C GLY A 104 8.34 -1.95 -11.60
N VAL A 105 8.62 -3.20 -11.19
CA VAL A 105 7.73 -4.34 -11.41
C VAL A 105 6.39 -4.13 -10.71
N LEU A 106 6.40 -3.73 -9.44
CA LEU A 106 5.17 -3.44 -8.70
C LEU A 106 4.40 -2.27 -9.29
N GLY A 107 5.09 -1.22 -9.71
CA GLY A 107 4.48 -0.08 -10.38
C GLY A 107 3.77 -0.47 -11.66
N GLY A 108 4.46 -1.21 -12.54
CA GLY A 108 3.85 -1.76 -13.75
C GLY A 108 2.71 -2.73 -13.45
N TYR A 109 2.87 -3.55 -12.40
CA TYR A 109 1.85 -4.50 -11.97
C TYR A 109 0.54 -3.79 -11.58
N LEU A 110 0.63 -2.80 -10.71
CA LEU A 110 -0.53 -2.01 -10.26
C LEU A 110 -1.16 -1.16 -11.36
N LEU A 111 -0.39 -0.77 -12.37
CA LEU A 111 -0.98 -0.03 -13.49
C LEU A 111 -1.81 -0.94 -14.40
N ILE A 112 -1.39 -2.19 -14.58
CA ILE A 112 -1.93 -3.05 -15.63
C ILE A 112 -2.82 -4.17 -15.06
N TRP A 113 -2.41 -4.84 -13.99
CA TRP A 113 -2.99 -6.10 -13.52
C TRP A 113 -3.62 -6.05 -12.13
N SER A 114 -3.49 -4.98 -11.32
CA SER A 114 -4.12 -4.95 -9.98
C SER A 114 -5.64 -5.05 -10.01
N ASP A 115 -6.27 -4.57 -11.07
CA ASP A 115 -7.73 -4.42 -11.16
C ASP A 115 -8.22 -5.16 -12.40
N HIS A 116 -9.03 -6.20 -12.22
CA HIS A 116 -9.41 -7.08 -13.33
C HIS A 116 -10.31 -6.39 -14.36
N GLU A 117 -11.18 -5.47 -13.93
CA GLU A 117 -12.08 -4.73 -14.84
C GLU A 117 -11.43 -3.47 -15.41
N ALA A 118 -10.35 -2.96 -14.82
CA ALA A 118 -9.80 -1.68 -15.24
C ALA A 118 -9.02 -1.77 -16.56
N TRP A 119 -9.00 -0.64 -17.27
CA TRP A 119 -8.05 -0.43 -18.35
C TRP A 119 -6.60 -0.63 -17.84
N PRO A 120 -5.70 -1.28 -18.61
CA PRO A 120 -5.81 -1.60 -20.04
C PRO A 120 -6.30 -3.02 -20.39
N ILE A 121 -6.53 -3.89 -19.40
CA ILE A 121 -6.80 -5.32 -19.67
C ILE A 121 -8.26 -5.72 -19.48
N GLY A 122 -9.02 -4.94 -18.71
CA GLY A 122 -10.39 -5.25 -18.34
C GLY A 122 -11.44 -4.65 -19.27
N SER A 123 -12.70 -4.78 -18.84
CA SER A 123 -13.87 -4.33 -19.60
C SER A 123 -14.04 -2.81 -19.63
N LEU A 124 -13.52 -2.09 -18.62
CA LEU A 124 -13.63 -0.65 -18.50
C LEU A 124 -12.70 0.04 -19.51
N THR A 125 -13.24 1.06 -20.19
CA THR A 125 -12.43 1.99 -20.98
C THR A 125 -11.57 2.87 -20.08
N PHE A 126 -10.53 3.48 -20.65
CA PHE A 126 -9.70 4.47 -19.94
C PHE A 126 -10.55 5.55 -19.24
N ALA A 127 -11.53 6.13 -19.94
CA ALA A 127 -12.41 7.15 -19.37
C ALA A 127 -13.18 6.59 -18.17
N GLN A 128 -13.76 5.40 -18.28
CA GLN A 128 -14.52 4.77 -17.18
C GLN A 128 -13.63 4.41 -15.98
N THR A 129 -12.40 3.95 -16.21
CA THR A 129 -11.44 3.68 -15.13
C THR A 129 -11.09 4.94 -14.34
N PHE A 130 -10.88 6.07 -15.02
CA PHE A 130 -10.40 7.31 -14.37
C PHE A 130 -11.52 8.30 -14.00
N SER A 131 -12.71 8.17 -14.56
CA SER A 131 -13.91 8.93 -14.17
C SER A 131 -14.89 8.12 -13.33
N GLY A 132 -14.58 6.85 -13.08
CA GLY A 132 -15.40 5.93 -12.30
C GLY A 132 -15.53 6.35 -10.85
N GLN A 133 -16.52 5.78 -10.17
CA GLN A 133 -16.75 6.03 -8.74
C GLN A 133 -16.07 5.00 -7.84
N ASP A 134 -15.28 4.08 -8.39
CA ASP A 134 -14.54 3.10 -7.61
C ASP A 134 -13.21 3.71 -7.12
N PRO A 135 -13.11 4.09 -5.83
CA PRO A 135 -11.91 4.73 -5.31
C PRO A 135 -10.74 3.75 -5.22
N GLU A 136 -11.02 2.44 -5.14
CA GLU A 136 -10.00 1.40 -5.02
C GLU A 136 -9.13 1.36 -6.28
N ILE A 137 -9.77 1.28 -7.45
CA ILE A 137 -9.08 1.28 -8.75
C ILE A 137 -8.19 2.52 -8.89
N LEU A 138 -8.72 3.69 -8.54
CA LEU A 138 -7.96 4.95 -8.59
C LEU A 138 -6.75 4.91 -7.65
N GLN A 139 -6.92 4.41 -6.43
CA GLN A 139 -5.85 4.27 -5.46
C GLN A 139 -4.78 3.29 -5.95
N HIS A 140 -5.14 2.15 -6.54
CA HIS A 140 -4.20 1.23 -7.18
C HIS A 140 -3.40 1.91 -8.30
N LYS A 141 -4.05 2.71 -9.16
CA LYS A 141 -3.32 3.46 -10.20
C LYS A 141 -2.37 4.49 -9.60
N PHE A 142 -2.76 5.20 -8.54
CA PHE A 142 -1.86 6.12 -7.83
C PHE A 142 -0.66 5.39 -7.23
N TYR A 143 -0.87 4.25 -6.56
CA TYR A 143 0.23 3.43 -6.05
C TYR A 143 1.16 2.96 -7.16
N GLY A 144 0.60 2.57 -8.31
CA GLY A 144 1.37 2.19 -9.50
C GLY A 144 2.25 3.32 -10.02
N VAL A 145 1.72 4.54 -10.12
CA VAL A 145 2.48 5.74 -10.50
C VAL A 145 3.54 6.07 -9.47
N PHE A 146 3.21 6.04 -8.18
CA PHE A 146 4.15 6.35 -7.10
C PHE A 146 5.31 5.37 -7.08
N SER A 147 5.02 4.06 -7.17
CA SER A 147 6.04 3.02 -7.20
C SER A 147 6.93 3.13 -8.43
N SER A 148 6.35 3.42 -9.61
CA SER A 148 7.13 3.62 -10.85
C SER A 148 8.04 4.85 -10.78
N ALA A 149 7.55 5.97 -10.25
CA ALA A 149 8.34 7.18 -10.08
C ALA A 149 9.47 7.00 -9.04
N ALA A 150 9.19 6.26 -7.96
CA ALA A 150 10.17 5.88 -6.96
C ALA A 150 11.26 4.97 -7.56
N ALA A 151 10.87 3.99 -8.38
CA ALA A 151 11.79 3.11 -9.10
C ALA A 151 12.78 3.88 -9.96
N VAL A 152 12.30 4.82 -10.77
CA VAL A 152 13.14 5.66 -11.64
C VAL A 152 14.07 6.52 -10.79
N THR A 153 13.53 7.21 -9.77
CA THR A 153 14.34 8.08 -8.90
C THR A 153 15.47 7.28 -8.23
N GLU A 154 15.16 6.10 -7.71
CA GLU A 154 16.14 5.30 -6.99
C GLU A 154 17.14 4.65 -7.95
N ALA A 155 16.74 4.26 -9.15
CA ALA A 155 17.68 3.82 -10.18
C ALA A 155 18.70 4.91 -10.51
N LEU A 156 18.24 6.16 -10.70
CA LEU A 156 19.10 7.32 -10.97
C LEU A 156 20.09 7.60 -9.83
N ARG A 157 19.65 7.45 -8.58
CA ARG A 157 20.52 7.56 -7.39
C ARG A 157 21.59 6.47 -7.38
N ARG A 158 21.21 5.22 -7.64
CA ARG A 158 22.11 4.05 -7.55
C ARG A 158 23.12 3.94 -8.69
N ILE A 159 22.82 4.48 -9.87
CA ILE A 159 23.79 4.65 -10.96
C ILE A 159 24.64 5.93 -10.84
N SER A 160 24.51 6.66 -9.72
CA SER A 160 25.27 7.88 -9.43
C SER A 160 25.01 9.07 -10.37
N TRP A 161 23.87 9.12 -11.06
CA TRP A 161 23.47 10.30 -11.84
C TRP A 161 22.90 11.40 -10.91
N ALA A 162 22.27 11.00 -9.81
CA ALA A 162 21.60 11.87 -8.84
C ALA A 162 22.32 11.87 -7.47
N ARG A 163 23.55 12.40 -7.40
CA ARG A 163 24.40 12.33 -6.19
C ARG A 163 24.03 13.29 -5.06
N HIS A 164 23.29 14.36 -5.35
CA HIS A 164 22.95 15.36 -4.34
C HIS A 164 21.95 14.78 -3.31
N PRO A 165 22.16 14.94 -1.99
CA PRO A 165 21.25 14.39 -0.96
C PRO A 165 19.78 14.82 -1.11
N GLY A 166 19.53 15.97 -1.74
CA GLY A 166 18.17 16.43 -2.08
C GLY A 166 17.39 15.47 -2.98
N TRP A 167 18.04 14.56 -3.70
CA TRP A 167 17.36 13.50 -4.45
C TRP A 167 16.69 12.45 -3.55
N ALA A 168 16.73 12.58 -2.22
CA ALA A 168 15.92 11.77 -1.32
C ALA A 168 14.47 12.25 -1.22
N VAL A 169 14.21 13.51 -1.60
CA VAL A 169 12.89 14.15 -1.50
C VAL A 169 11.82 13.38 -2.29
N PRO A 170 12.03 12.92 -3.55
CA PRO A 170 10.95 12.24 -4.27
C PRO A 170 10.55 10.93 -3.59
N MET A 171 11.51 10.11 -3.12
CA MET A 171 11.20 8.88 -2.40
C MET A 171 10.45 9.15 -1.10
N LEU A 172 10.86 10.18 -0.36
CA LEU A 172 10.14 10.61 0.85
C LEU A 172 8.70 11.00 0.54
N ILE A 173 8.47 11.87 -0.43
CA ILE A 173 7.14 12.38 -0.78
C ILE A 173 6.26 11.21 -1.25
N LEU A 174 6.72 10.43 -2.22
CA LEU A 174 5.95 9.32 -2.79
C LEU A 174 5.62 8.25 -1.73
N GLY A 175 6.62 7.87 -0.93
CA GLY A 175 6.42 6.91 0.16
C GLY A 175 5.50 7.44 1.26
N PHE A 176 5.63 8.72 1.63
CA PHE A 176 4.82 9.34 2.68
C PHE A 176 3.35 9.51 2.26
N PHE A 177 3.10 10.04 1.06
CA PHE A 177 1.74 10.18 0.55
C PHE A 177 1.09 8.83 0.24
N GLY A 178 1.85 7.87 -0.31
CA GLY A 178 1.37 6.49 -0.45
C GLY A 178 1.00 5.89 0.90
N ALA A 179 1.84 6.06 1.92
CA ALA A 179 1.55 5.55 3.25
C ALA A 179 0.32 6.22 3.91
N ILE A 180 0.08 7.51 3.67
CA ILE A 180 -1.14 8.19 4.11
C ILE A 180 -2.38 7.65 3.39
N LEU A 181 -2.27 7.38 2.09
CA LEU A 181 -3.38 6.87 1.29
C LEU A 181 -3.87 5.50 1.80
N LEU A 182 -2.98 4.68 2.38
CA LEU A 182 -3.34 3.39 2.97
C LEU A 182 -4.33 3.52 4.12
N PHE A 183 -4.32 4.61 4.89
CA PHE A 183 -5.29 4.79 5.98
C PHE A 183 -6.74 4.96 5.51
N VAL A 184 -6.93 5.26 4.23
CA VAL A 184 -8.25 5.47 3.61
C VAL A 184 -8.48 4.51 2.43
N HIS A 185 -7.67 3.46 2.32
CA HIS A 185 -7.80 2.43 1.30
C HIS A 185 -8.75 1.34 1.79
N SER A 186 -9.71 0.97 0.95
CA SER A 186 -10.73 -0.04 1.25
C SER A 186 -11.17 -0.79 -0.02
N HIS A 187 -11.50 -2.06 0.10
CA HIS A 187 -11.96 -2.90 -1.02
C HIS A 187 -13.48 -2.83 -1.23
N GLY A 188 -14.01 -1.63 -1.50
CA GLY A 188 -15.45 -1.40 -1.67
C GLY A 188 -16.33 -1.85 -0.48
N ASN A 189 -17.52 -2.37 -0.77
CA ASN A 189 -18.41 -2.96 0.24
C ASN A 189 -17.98 -4.41 0.54
N HIS A 190 -16.88 -4.60 1.28
CA HIS A 190 -16.38 -5.92 1.65
C HIS A 190 -16.88 -6.37 3.04
N PRO A 191 -17.31 -7.63 3.23
CA PRO A 191 -17.71 -8.15 4.55
C PRO A 191 -16.57 -8.10 5.59
N ALA A 192 -15.32 -8.09 5.15
CA ALA A 192 -14.13 -8.02 6.00
C ALA A 192 -13.46 -6.64 6.06
N ASN A 193 -14.18 -5.55 5.73
CA ASN A 193 -13.63 -4.19 5.70
C ASN A 193 -12.83 -3.83 6.96
N HIS A 194 -13.26 -4.24 8.14
CA HIS A 194 -12.55 -3.98 9.39
C HIS A 194 -11.15 -4.62 9.49
N ILE A 195 -10.97 -5.84 8.96
CA ILE A 195 -9.66 -6.53 8.92
C ILE A 195 -8.77 -5.88 7.86
N ILE A 196 -9.35 -5.59 6.70
CA ILE A 196 -8.69 -4.87 5.59
C ILE A 196 -8.16 -3.52 6.08
N GLU A 197 -9.01 -2.70 6.70
CA GLU A 197 -8.63 -1.39 7.24
C GLU A 197 -7.51 -1.51 8.29
N LEU A 198 -7.55 -2.54 9.15
CA LEU A 198 -6.50 -2.78 10.13
C LEU A 198 -5.15 -3.12 9.46
N HIS A 199 -5.17 -4.02 8.48
CA HIS A 199 -3.97 -4.35 7.70
C HIS A 199 -3.39 -3.11 7.02
N HIS A 200 -4.24 -2.30 6.40
CA HIS A 200 -3.83 -1.08 5.70
C HIS A 200 -3.35 0.03 6.64
N ALA A 201 -4.00 0.25 7.77
CA ALA A 201 -3.55 1.21 8.78
C ALA A 201 -2.21 0.82 9.40
N PHE A 202 -1.97 -0.48 9.62
CA PHE A 202 -0.69 -1.00 10.06
C PHE A 202 0.39 -0.74 9.00
N LEU A 203 0.13 -1.11 7.74
CA LEU A 203 1.05 -0.86 6.62
C LEU A 203 1.34 0.63 6.44
N GLY A 204 0.33 1.51 6.53
CA GLY A 204 0.49 2.96 6.46
C GLY A 204 1.39 3.50 7.58
N THR A 205 1.22 3.02 8.81
CA THR A 205 2.05 3.44 9.94
C THR A 205 3.53 3.06 9.73
N ILE A 206 3.80 1.82 9.35
CA ILE A 206 5.17 1.36 9.08
C ILE A 206 5.74 2.05 7.82
N GLY A 207 4.90 2.31 6.82
CA GLY A 207 5.25 3.01 5.58
C GLY A 207 5.72 4.45 5.80
N ILE A 208 5.07 5.19 6.70
CA ILE A 208 5.55 6.54 7.13
C ILE A 208 6.95 6.42 7.73
N GLY A 209 7.16 5.44 8.62
CA GLY A 209 8.46 5.16 9.21
C GLY A 209 9.53 4.83 8.18
N ALA A 210 9.19 4.02 7.17
CA ALA A 210 10.08 3.68 6.06
C ALA A 210 10.45 4.92 5.24
N ALA A 211 9.47 5.73 4.82
CA ALA A 211 9.70 6.93 4.03
C ALA A 211 10.63 7.93 4.73
N VAL A 212 10.39 8.20 6.02
CA VAL A 212 11.23 9.08 6.83
C VAL A 212 12.63 8.50 7.00
N SER A 213 12.75 7.21 7.32
CA SER A 213 14.05 6.55 7.50
C SER A 213 14.88 6.61 6.21
N SER A 214 14.24 6.38 5.06
CA SER A 214 14.89 6.49 3.74
C SER A 214 15.48 7.87 3.47
N ALA A 215 14.73 8.93 3.77
CA ALA A 215 15.21 10.29 3.64
C ALA A 215 16.37 10.59 4.59
N MET A 216 16.25 10.16 5.85
CA MET A 216 17.26 10.38 6.87
C MET A 216 18.58 9.66 6.56
N MET A 217 18.57 8.50 5.91
CA MET A 217 19.81 7.86 5.43
C MET A 217 20.63 8.82 4.56
N ALA A 218 19.97 9.50 3.62
CA ALA A 218 20.62 10.41 2.68
C ALA A 218 21.05 11.74 3.32
N TRP A 219 20.30 12.25 4.30
CA TRP A 219 20.58 13.57 4.90
C TRP A 219 21.49 13.50 6.13
N ALA A 220 21.44 12.39 6.88
CA ALA A 220 22.29 12.18 8.05
C ALA A 220 23.71 11.72 7.68
N SER A 221 23.97 11.39 6.40
CA SER A 221 25.29 10.98 5.91
C SER A 221 26.38 12.03 6.19
N SER A 222 26.02 13.31 6.27
CA SER A 222 26.93 14.41 6.58
C SER A 222 27.23 14.56 8.08
N ALA A 223 26.47 13.88 8.97
CA ALA A 223 26.59 14.06 10.42
C ALA A 223 27.48 13.01 11.09
N SER A 224 27.22 11.71 10.87
CA SER A 224 28.02 10.61 11.42
C SER A 224 27.62 9.27 10.81
N GLY A 225 28.59 8.41 10.50
CA GLY A 225 28.34 7.07 9.98
C GLY A 225 27.52 6.18 10.94
N LYS A 226 27.62 6.38 12.27
CA LYS A 226 26.78 5.66 13.23
C LYS A 226 25.30 6.05 13.10
N THR A 227 25.02 7.33 12.87
CA THR A 227 23.65 7.82 12.67
C THR A 227 23.05 7.28 11.38
N THR A 228 23.82 7.30 10.28
CA THR A 228 23.41 6.73 9.00
C THR A 228 23.07 5.25 9.14
N LYS A 229 23.91 4.46 9.81
CA LYS A 229 23.66 3.02 10.03
C LYS A 229 22.35 2.74 10.78
N HIS A 230 21.97 3.57 11.76
CA HIS A 230 20.68 3.38 12.44
C HIS A 230 19.50 3.61 11.50
N TRP A 231 19.59 4.60 10.61
CA TRP A 231 18.55 4.88 9.62
C TRP A 231 18.49 3.80 8.53
N GLU A 232 19.63 3.26 8.12
CA GLU A 232 19.71 2.09 7.22
C GLU A 232 19.01 0.87 7.81
N MET A 233 19.27 0.58 9.09
CA MET A 233 18.59 -0.50 9.80
C MET A 233 17.09 -0.23 9.95
N ALA A 234 16.69 0.98 10.33
CA ALA A 234 15.28 1.34 10.49
C ALA A 234 14.50 1.19 9.17
N TRP A 235 15.06 1.72 8.07
CA TRP A 235 14.53 1.55 6.72
C TRP A 235 14.34 0.08 6.36
N ALA A 236 15.41 -0.72 6.47
CA ALA A 236 15.39 -2.12 6.11
C ALA A 236 14.37 -2.93 6.93
N ILE A 237 14.32 -2.69 8.25
CA ILE A 237 13.36 -3.37 9.14
C ILE A 237 11.92 -3.00 8.77
N CYS A 238 11.62 -1.71 8.56
CA CYS A 238 10.27 -1.28 8.18
C CYS A 238 9.81 -1.97 6.89
N VAL A 239 10.67 -1.98 5.87
CA VAL A 239 10.35 -2.62 4.58
C VAL A 239 10.15 -4.13 4.72
N VAL A 240 11.01 -4.82 5.47
CA VAL A 240 10.86 -6.26 5.72
C VAL A 240 9.54 -6.56 6.43
N VAL A 241 9.16 -5.75 7.43
CA VAL A 241 7.88 -5.89 8.13
C VAL A 241 6.70 -5.68 7.19
N ILE A 242 6.74 -4.67 6.31
CA ILE A 242 5.71 -4.44 5.28
C ILE A 242 5.60 -5.66 4.36
N GLY A 243 6.72 -6.17 3.86
CA GLY A 243 6.73 -7.34 2.96
C GLY A 243 6.17 -8.59 3.63
N LEU A 244 6.53 -8.86 4.89
CA LEU A 244 5.98 -9.97 5.67
C LEU A 244 4.48 -9.81 5.91
N GLN A 245 4.03 -8.60 6.28
CA GLN A 245 2.62 -8.32 6.52
C GLN A 245 1.76 -8.55 5.26
N LEU A 246 2.25 -8.14 4.10
CA LEU A 246 1.58 -8.35 2.82
C LEU A 246 1.55 -9.83 2.40
N LEU A 247 2.59 -10.61 2.73
CA LEU A 247 2.62 -12.06 2.45
C LEU A 247 1.60 -12.85 3.28
N VAL A 248 1.30 -12.38 4.48
CA VAL A 248 0.30 -13.01 5.37
C VAL A 248 -1.06 -12.32 5.30
N TYR A 249 -1.26 -11.41 4.36
CA TYR A 249 -2.51 -10.70 4.17
C TYR A 249 -3.66 -11.66 3.82
N PHE A 250 -4.84 -11.35 4.33
CA PHE A 250 -6.08 -12.06 4.08
C PHE A 250 -7.28 -11.11 4.25
N GLU A 251 -8.41 -11.51 3.68
CA GLU A 251 -9.70 -10.79 3.78
C GLU A 251 -10.81 -11.73 4.24
#